data_AF-A0A2N4XFV9-F1
#
_entry.id   AF-A0A2N4XFV9-F1
#
_cell.length_a   1.000
_cell.length_b   1.000
_cell.length_c   1.000
_cell.angle_alpha   90.00
_cell.angle_beta   90.00
_cell.angle_gamma   90.00
#
_symmetry.space_group_name_H-M   'P 1'
#
loop_
_entity.id
_entity.type
_entity.pdbx_description
1 polymer ?
#
loop_
_entity_poly.entity_id
_entity_poly.type
_entity_poly.pdbx_seq_one_letter_code
_entity_poly.pdbx_strand_id
1 'polypeptide(L)'
;MDLDTTLLSLLLPEGILEYFELTNVIKKEESYYLFLSEKNLPPAEYQSDQLHSKGFFDEETVRDFPLRGKACYLKIKRRKWLNHTTGKTVYRNWEMVADGTRMTKESAIFLSERRPKGLG
;
A
#
# COMPACT_ATOMS: atom_id res chain seq x y z
N MET A 1 0.18 -16.07 -12.52
CA MET A 1 0.92 -14.83 -12.26
C MET A 1 1.83 -14.62 -13.44
N ASP A 2 1.81 -13.48 -14.10
CA ASP A 2 2.72 -13.22 -15.22
C ASP A 2 4.17 -13.03 -14.73
N LEU A 3 5.11 -12.99 -15.67
CA LEU A 3 6.52 -12.87 -15.35
C LEU A 3 6.82 -11.55 -14.60
N ASP A 4 6.19 -10.45 -15.00
CA ASP A 4 6.39 -9.14 -14.40
C ASP A 4 5.98 -9.14 -12.92
N THR A 5 4.80 -9.66 -12.61
CA THR A 5 4.32 -9.79 -11.23
C THR A 5 5.20 -10.74 -10.42
N THR A 6 5.74 -11.80 -11.04
CA THR A 6 6.67 -12.73 -10.40
C THR A 6 8.00 -12.04 -10.06
N LEU A 7 8.53 -11.19 -10.93
CA LEU A 7 9.76 -10.45 -10.65
C LEU A 7 9.53 -9.37 -9.57
N LEU A 8 8.39 -8.70 -9.60
CA LEU A 8 8.04 -7.71 -8.58
C LEU A 8 7.87 -8.33 -7.20
N SER A 9 7.30 -9.54 -7.08
CA SER A 9 7.15 -10.22 -5.79
C SER A 9 8.48 -10.66 -5.18
N LEU A 10 9.54 -10.83 -5.98
CA LEU A 10 10.90 -11.09 -5.51
C LEU A 10 11.62 -9.82 -5.02
N LEU A 11 11.18 -8.64 -5.49
CA LEU A 11 11.81 -7.36 -5.19
C LEU A 11 11.12 -6.61 -4.05
N LEU A 12 9.82 -6.77 -3.92
CA LEU A 12 8.99 -6.04 -2.98
C LEU A 12 8.69 -6.88 -1.73
N PRO A 13 8.29 -6.25 -0.62
CA PRO A 13 7.84 -6.96 0.57
C PRO A 13 6.77 -8.01 0.26
N GLU A 14 6.85 -9.16 0.91
CA GLU A 14 5.89 -10.25 0.73
C GLU A 14 4.45 -9.78 0.98
N GLY A 15 3.50 -10.20 0.13
CA GLY A 15 2.09 -9.86 0.25
C GLY A 15 1.70 -8.44 -0.22
N ILE A 16 2.66 -7.52 -0.46
CA ILE A 16 2.31 -6.14 -0.79
C ILE A 16 1.54 -6.02 -2.11
N LEU A 17 1.85 -6.88 -3.09
CA LEU A 17 1.19 -6.90 -4.41
C LEU A 17 -0.23 -7.47 -4.35
N GLU A 18 -0.67 -8.03 -3.24
CA GLU A 18 -2.06 -8.41 -3.04
C GLU A 18 -2.93 -7.15 -2.94
N TYR A 19 -2.43 -6.13 -2.24
CA TYR A 19 -3.16 -4.91 -1.91
C TYR A 19 -2.75 -3.68 -2.72
N PHE A 20 -1.52 -3.63 -3.21
CA PHE A 20 -1.00 -2.51 -3.97
C PHE A 20 -0.72 -2.91 -5.41
N GLU A 21 -0.83 -1.92 -6.29
CA GLU A 21 -0.38 -2.01 -7.68
C GLU A 21 0.80 -1.07 -7.90
N LEU A 22 1.81 -1.53 -8.65
CA LEU A 22 2.90 -0.67 -9.10
C LEU A 22 2.40 0.17 -10.27
N THR A 23 2.38 1.48 -10.06
CA THR A 23 1.82 2.47 -11.00
C THR A 23 2.90 3.21 -11.80
N ASN A 24 4.11 3.31 -11.24
CA ASN A 24 5.22 3.98 -11.91
C ASN A 24 6.57 3.55 -11.31
N VAL A 25 7.63 3.67 -12.12
CA VAL A 25 9.01 3.47 -11.70
C VAL A 25 9.85 4.63 -12.22
N ILE A 26 10.50 5.35 -11.31
CA ILE A 26 11.44 6.41 -11.68
C ILE A 26 12.85 5.97 -11.29
N LYS A 27 13.73 5.92 -12.29
CA LYS A 27 15.16 5.71 -12.10
C LYS A 27 15.86 7.06 -12.10
N LYS A 28 16.67 7.31 -11.07
CA LYS A 28 17.62 8.41 -10.98
C LYS A 28 19.05 7.87 -10.95
N GLU A 29 20.01 8.78 -10.93
CA GLU A 29 21.44 8.45 -10.87
C GLU A 29 21.77 7.58 -9.65
N GLU A 30 21.36 8.00 -8.46
CA GLU A 30 21.69 7.31 -7.19
C GLU A 30 20.49 6.62 -6.51
N SER A 31 19.33 6.60 -7.16
CA SER A 31 18.11 6.07 -6.53
C SER A 31 17.05 5.54 -7.50
N TYR A 32 16.20 4.68 -6.95
CA TYR A 32 14.96 4.18 -7.56
C TYR A 32 13.76 4.63 -6.72
N TYR A 33 12.68 4.97 -7.41
CA TYR A 33 11.39 5.29 -6.79
C TYR A 33 10.31 4.41 -7.41
N LEU A 34 9.69 3.55 -6.59
CA LEU A 34 8.64 2.63 -6.97
C LEU A 34 7.32 3.15 -6.43
N PHE A 35 6.39 3.53 -7.30
CA PHE A 35 5.12 4.13 -6.91
C PHE A 35 4.02 3.09 -6.81
N LEU A 36 3.51 2.89 -5.60
CA LEU A 36 2.52 1.89 -5.25
C LEU A 36 1.21 2.57 -4.85
N SER A 37 0.11 2.20 -5.51
CA SER A 37 -1.23 2.68 -5.15
C SER A 37 -2.07 1.53 -4.61
N GLU A 38 -2.80 1.77 -3.53
CA GLU A 38 -3.69 0.77 -2.97
C GLU A 38 -4.84 0.49 -3.96
N LYS A 39 -5.01 -0.80 -4.29
CA LYS A 39 -6.06 -1.26 -5.19
C LYS A 39 -7.43 -0.87 -4.63
N ASN A 40 -8.40 -0.73 -5.52
CA ASN A 40 -9.77 -0.48 -5.10
C ASN A 40 -10.47 -1.77 -4.65
N LEU A 41 -9.93 -2.41 -3.61
CA LEU A 41 -10.51 -3.57 -2.95
C LEU A 41 -11.07 -3.11 -1.61
N PRO A 42 -12.38 -3.29 -1.34
CA PRO A 42 -12.95 -3.00 -0.03
C PRO A 42 -12.17 -3.69 1.10
N PRO A 43 -11.93 -3.02 2.24
CA PRO A 43 -11.37 -3.68 3.41
C PRO A 43 -12.29 -4.80 3.92
N ALA A 44 -11.71 -5.85 4.49
CA ALA A 44 -12.47 -7.04 4.92
C ALA A 44 -13.50 -6.69 6.00
N GLU A 45 -13.13 -5.77 6.89
CA GLU A 45 -13.94 -5.21 7.96
C GLU A 45 -15.18 -4.44 7.47
N TYR A 46 -15.25 -4.11 6.18
CA TYR A 46 -16.35 -3.35 5.57
C TYR A 46 -16.95 -4.07 4.35
N GLN A 47 -16.74 -5.39 4.19
CA GLN A 47 -17.27 -6.13 3.03
C GLN A 47 -18.80 -6.09 2.92
N SER A 48 -19.50 -5.98 4.05
CA SER A 48 -20.96 -5.84 4.08
C SER A 48 -21.45 -4.41 3.82
N ASP A 49 -20.55 -3.43 3.78
CA ASP A 49 -20.91 -2.03 3.58
C ASP A 49 -20.80 -1.61 2.12
N GLN A 50 -21.61 -0.62 1.74
CA GLN A 50 -21.45 0.04 0.46
C GLN A 50 -20.34 1.08 0.54
N LEU A 51 -19.19 0.74 -0.07
CA LEU A 51 -18.02 1.61 -0.14
C LEU A 51 -17.85 2.22 -1.52
N HIS A 52 -17.59 3.52 -1.56
CA HIS A 52 -17.18 4.22 -2.77
C HIS A 52 -15.79 4.82 -2.61
N SER A 53 -14.89 4.55 -3.56
CA SER A 53 -13.52 5.08 -3.53
C SER A 53 -13.54 6.61 -3.57
N LYS A 54 -12.97 7.25 -2.55
CA LYS A 54 -12.85 8.71 -2.42
C LYS A 54 -11.41 9.20 -2.70
N GLY A 55 -10.68 8.44 -3.50
CA GLY A 55 -9.28 8.72 -3.87
C GLY A 55 -8.29 8.20 -2.83
N PHE A 56 -7.19 8.93 -2.65
CA PHE A 56 -6.08 8.51 -1.80
C PHE A 56 -5.80 9.52 -0.68
N PHE A 57 -5.07 9.07 0.33
CA PHE A 57 -4.34 9.96 1.23
C PHE A 57 -3.07 10.50 0.55
N ASP A 58 -2.38 11.39 1.25
CA ASP A 58 -1.08 11.89 0.81
C ASP A 58 -0.08 10.74 0.61
N GLU A 59 0.80 10.91 -0.37
CA GLU A 59 1.84 9.93 -0.65
C GLU A 59 2.85 9.86 0.50
N GLU A 60 3.14 8.64 0.92
CA GLU A 60 4.17 8.37 1.92
C GLU A 60 5.41 7.78 1.26
N THR A 61 6.58 8.12 1.78
CA THR A 61 7.86 7.59 1.27
C THR A 61 8.48 6.65 2.29
N VAL A 62 8.75 5.43 1.86
CA VAL A 62 9.44 4.39 2.61
C VAL A 62 10.80 4.20 1.98
N ARG A 63 11.83 4.01 2.80
CA ARG A 63 13.11 3.53 2.30
C ARG A 63 13.11 2.01 2.35
N ASP A 64 13.49 1.39 1.25
CA ASP A 64 13.64 -0.05 1.12
C ASP A 64 15.11 -0.43 0.94
N PHE A 65 15.39 -1.73 0.87
CA PHE A 65 16.73 -2.23 0.64
C PHE A 65 17.33 -1.64 -0.65
N PRO A 66 18.60 -1.20 -0.61
CA PRO A 66 19.27 -0.70 -1.81
C PRO A 66 19.26 -1.73 -2.93
N LEU A 67 18.90 -1.30 -4.13
CA LEU A 67 18.92 -2.14 -5.33
C LEU A 67 20.19 -1.81 -6.12
N ARG A 68 21.09 -2.79 -6.22
CA ARG A 68 22.33 -2.70 -7.02
C ARG A 68 23.16 -1.43 -6.68
N GLY A 69 23.32 -1.16 -5.38
CA GLY A 69 24.11 -0.03 -4.88
C GLY A 69 23.39 1.31 -4.86
N LYS A 70 22.14 1.39 -5.35
CA LYS A 70 21.33 2.62 -5.34
C LYS A 70 20.26 2.56 -4.27
N ALA A 71 19.94 3.70 -3.68
CA ALA A 71 18.86 3.77 -2.70
C ALA A 71 17.51 3.43 -3.36
N CYS A 72 16.67 2.62 -2.72
CA CYS A 72 15.33 2.30 -3.20
C CYS A 72 14.29 2.96 -2.29
N TYR A 73 13.29 3.59 -2.89
CA TYR A 73 12.21 4.24 -2.17
C TYR A 73 10.85 3.76 -2.68
N LEU A 74 10.00 3.30 -1.77
CA LEU A 74 8.61 3.00 -2.06
C LEU A 74 7.76 4.27 -1.82
N LYS A 75 7.03 4.69 -2.84
CA LYS A 75 6.11 5.83 -2.81
C LYS A 75 4.69 5.29 -2.72
N ILE A 76 4.14 5.26 -1.51
CA ILE A 76 2.89 4.54 -1.21
C ILE A 76 1.73 5.52 -1.13
N LYS A 77 0.67 5.25 -1.89
CA LYS A 77 -0.62 5.94 -1.80
C LYS A 77 -1.68 4.97 -1.27
N ARG A 78 -2.16 5.24 -0.06
CA ARG A 78 -3.25 4.49 0.58
C ARG A 78 -4.60 5.03 0.15
N ARG A 79 -5.56 4.14 -0.08
CA ARG A 79 -6.89 4.50 -0.56
C ARG A 79 -7.80 4.83 0.62
N LYS A 80 -8.73 5.74 0.38
CA LYS A 80 -9.83 6.07 1.28
C LYS A 80 -11.16 5.78 0.60
N TRP A 81 -12.09 5.26 1.37
CA TRP A 81 -13.45 4.97 0.91
C TRP A 81 -14.44 5.80 1.71
N LEU A 82 -15.52 6.23 1.07
CA LEU A 82 -16.71 6.69 1.76
C LEU A 82 -17.59 5.48 2.04
N ASN A 83 -17.88 5.24 3.31
CA ASN A 83 -18.86 4.26 3.74
C ASN A 83 -20.24 4.91 3.71
N HIS A 84 -21.12 4.45 2.82
CA HIS A 84 -22.46 5.01 2.65
C HIS A 84 -23.42 4.62 3.78
N THR A 85 -23.15 3.51 4.49
CA THR A 85 -23.93 3.10 5.67
C THR A 85 -23.74 4.08 6.82
N THR A 86 -22.51 4.57 7.03
CA THR A 86 -22.17 5.43 8.18
C THR A 86 -21.93 6.89 7.82
N GLY A 87 -21.78 7.22 6.53
CA GLY A 87 -21.39 8.54 6.04
C GLY A 87 -19.92 8.90 6.31
N LYS A 88 -19.11 7.98 6.86
CA LYS A 88 -17.74 8.24 7.28
C LYS A 88 -16.72 7.83 6.23
N THR A 89 -15.58 8.53 6.22
CA THR A 89 -14.41 8.08 5.46
C THR A 89 -13.72 6.96 6.23
N VAL A 90 -13.55 5.81 5.58
CA VAL A 90 -12.90 4.62 6.13
C VAL A 90 -11.66 4.25 5.32
N TYR A 91 -10.78 3.47 5.91
CA TYR A 91 -9.54 3.00 5.32
C TYR A 91 -9.17 1.64 5.89
N ARG A 92 -8.32 0.89 5.18
CA ARG A 92 -7.90 -0.46 5.58
C ARG A 92 -7.09 -0.42 6.87
N ASN A 93 -7.44 -1.30 7.81
CA ASN A 93 -6.63 -1.57 8.99
C ASN A 93 -5.49 -2.54 8.65
N TRP A 94 -4.26 -2.03 8.54
CA TRP A 94 -3.09 -2.84 8.20
C TRP A 94 -2.61 -3.77 9.31
N GLU A 95 -2.94 -3.49 10.57
CA GLU A 95 -2.60 -4.40 11.68
C GLU A 95 -3.35 -5.72 11.54
N MET A 96 -4.64 -5.65 11.21
CA MET A 96 -5.46 -6.85 10.93
C MET A 96 -4.95 -7.63 9.71
N VAL A 97 -4.43 -6.94 8.70
CA VAL A 97 -3.86 -7.59 7.51
C VAL A 97 -2.57 -8.35 7.86
N ALA A 98 -1.75 -7.79 8.76
CA ALA A 98 -0.53 -8.44 9.25
C ALA A 98 -0.80 -9.81 9.88
N ASP A 99 -1.83 -9.89 10.71
CA ASP A 99 -2.14 -11.10 11.48
C ASP A 99 -2.77 -12.20 10.61
N GLY A 100 -3.37 -11.84 9.47
CA GLY A 100 -4.10 -12.76 8.59
C GLY A 100 -3.40 -13.13 7.28
N THR A 101 -2.21 -12.59 7.00
CA THR A 101 -1.53 -12.77 5.70
C THR A 101 -0.05 -13.14 5.84
N ARG A 102 0.60 -13.46 4.71
CA ARG A 102 2.06 -13.62 4.64
C ARG A 102 2.81 -12.28 4.67
N MET A 103 2.12 -11.15 4.77
CA MET A 103 2.78 -9.87 4.95
C MET A 103 3.51 -9.86 6.29
N THR A 104 4.80 -9.55 6.28
CA THR A 104 5.57 -9.56 7.53
C THR A 104 5.02 -8.54 8.51
N LYS A 105 5.05 -8.87 9.81
CA LYS A 105 4.60 -7.95 10.87
C LYS A 105 5.32 -6.61 10.77
N GLU A 106 6.60 -6.61 10.41
CA GLU A 106 7.40 -5.41 10.22
C GLU A 106 6.87 -4.52 9.08
N SER A 107 6.46 -5.12 7.96
CA SER A 107 5.88 -4.40 6.81
C SER A 107 4.51 -3.83 7.12
N ALA A 108 3.71 -4.56 7.89
CA ALA A 108 2.37 -4.12 8.25
C ALA A 108 2.35 -3.08 9.38
N ILE A 109 3.23 -3.22 10.37
CA ILE A 109 3.50 -2.20 11.39
C ILE A 109 3.94 -0.90 10.72
N PHE A 110 4.81 -0.98 9.71
CA PHE A 110 5.20 0.20 8.94
C PHE A 110 3.99 0.93 8.31
N LEU A 111 3.02 0.18 7.76
CA LEU A 111 1.80 0.74 7.18
C LEU A 111 0.79 1.24 8.24
N SER A 112 0.84 0.73 9.48
CA SER A 112 -0.07 1.13 10.56
C SER A 112 0.43 2.34 11.35
N GLU A 113 1.74 2.43 11.61
CA GLU A 113 2.36 3.52 12.38
C GLU A 113 2.17 4.89 11.72
N ARG A 114 2.15 4.92 10.38
CA ARG A 114 1.85 6.14 9.64
C ARG A 114 0.35 6.30 9.49
N ARG A 115 -0.25 6.87 10.55
CA ARG A 115 -1.65 7.30 10.50
C ARG A 115 -1.83 8.24 9.30
N PRO A 116 -2.81 7.98 8.42
CA PRO A 116 -3.03 8.84 7.26
C PRO A 116 -3.30 10.27 7.74
N LYS A 117 -2.48 11.23 7.29
CA LYS A 117 -2.75 12.65 7.54
C LYS A 117 -3.98 13.06 6.73
N GLY A 118 -4.88 13.84 7.34
CA GLY A 118 -6.10 14.34 6.68
C GLY A 118 -7.43 13.73 7.11
N LEU A 119 -7.48 13.01 8.24
CA LEU A 119 -8.74 12.79 8.97
C LEU A 119 -9.09 14.07 9.74
N GLY A 120 -9.82 14.96 9.09
CA GLY A 120 -10.50 16.12 9.70
C GLY A 120 -12.00 15.90 9.72
#